data_AF-A0A225X4H1-F1
#
_entry.id   AF-A0A225X4H1-F1
#
_cell.length_a   1.000
_cell.length_b   1.000
_cell.length_c   1.000
_cell.angle_alpha   90.00
_cell.angle_beta   90.00
_cell.angle_gamma   90.00
#
_symmetry.space_group_name_H-M   'P 1'
#
loop_
_entity.id
_entity.type
_entity.pdbx_description
1 polymer ?
#
loop_
_entity_poly.entity_id
_entity_poly.type
_entity_poly.pdbx_seq_one_letter_code
_entity_poly.pdbx_strand_id
1 'polypeptide(L)'
;MAEDVSMETAPAQAALVEEMPFTEEEMATTFKVLEVLAKRKELLEQRNMRDMRKKLAPVAEYMEGRKFGGVGRKKYLEDKAIREEKRARHNQRKMHDRRHINSSALRRERIAKLESLLQQGKDDAGALPMIADGVAGEDVCHSTKTLTNGPEPELQKLCTDAAQQARDEKAAKDKKEASALLGFRSCYTCKSRFDKIHHFYDQLCPRCADLNFSKRFQTADLRGKVALITGARVKIGFQAAVKLLLAGAAVIATTRFPKDAAERFAKHPEYETFKDRLQIFGIDFRDLVHLEQFCDFVISRYSRLDVIVHNACQTVRRPPTYYKPLVDKETKALESSFKEVQMLMNHQQEFESHVKSLALPASSDAKDAVNAGGNVVMSSALKSQVPMIAGEDHPDDHAEAFPEGMVDVNGQQVDLRSRNSWLLRMGEVATPEVAEVFAINTLAPFIMNNRLVLLLEKSGKDEKKFIVNVSAMEGKFYRYKTPNHPHTNMAKAALNMMTRTCAEDLSKRSIYMTSVDTGWINDENPLAKAHAHAEAHNFQTPIDEIDAAARVLDPVFVGYNSNTTIFGKFLKDFHETEW
;
A
#
# COMPACT_ATOMS: atom_id res chain seq x y z
N MET A 1 21.42 18.97 13.05
CA MET A 1 21.84 19.49 14.37
C MET A 1 20.74 19.17 15.36
N ALA A 2 20.82 17.97 15.91
CA ALA A 2 20.08 17.55 17.08
C ALA A 2 21.18 17.05 18.02
N GLU A 3 21.39 17.80 19.09
CA GLU A 3 22.31 17.41 20.15
C GLU A 3 21.83 16.10 20.74
N ASP A 4 22.75 15.14 20.73
CA ASP A 4 22.66 13.85 21.39
C ASP A 4 22.68 14.13 22.89
N VAL A 5 21.50 14.24 23.51
CA VAL A 5 21.40 14.25 24.97
C VAL A 5 21.56 12.80 25.41
N SER A 6 22.82 12.42 25.59
CA SER A 6 23.23 11.25 26.33
C SER A 6 22.44 11.17 27.62
N MET A 7 21.66 10.10 27.79
CA MET A 7 21.20 9.69 29.11
C MET A 7 22.44 9.24 29.89
N GLU A 8 23.14 10.21 30.49
CA GLU A 8 24.00 9.93 31.62
C GLU A 8 23.12 9.27 32.68
N THR A 9 23.37 7.98 32.91
CA THR A 9 22.93 7.30 34.12
C THR A 9 23.47 8.10 35.30
N ALA A 10 22.59 8.86 35.95
CA ALA A 10 22.90 9.54 37.19
C ALA A 10 23.51 8.51 38.16
N PRO A 11 24.66 8.80 38.78
CA PRO A 11 25.22 7.88 39.77
C PRO A 11 24.17 7.71 40.87
N ALA A 12 23.85 6.47 41.20
CA ALA A 12 23.05 6.15 42.37
C ALA A 12 23.76 6.77 43.58
N GLN A 13 23.29 7.92 44.03
CA GLN A 13 23.70 8.50 45.31
C GLN A 13 23.34 7.45 46.36
N ALA A 14 24.35 6.78 46.90
CA ALA A 14 24.22 6.02 48.12
C ALA A 14 23.73 6.99 49.18
N ALA A 15 22.43 6.94 49.48
CA ALA A 15 21.85 7.69 50.57
C ALA A 15 22.59 7.26 51.84
N LEU A 16 23.28 8.21 52.48
CA LEU A 16 23.77 8.05 53.84
C LEU A 16 22.58 7.63 54.71
N VAL A 17 22.56 6.36 55.12
CA VAL A 17 21.57 5.84 56.05
C VAL A 17 21.97 6.39 57.41
N GLU A 18 21.28 7.44 57.85
CA GLU A 18 21.41 7.95 59.21
C GLU A 18 21.05 6.81 60.19
N GLU A 19 21.92 6.52 61.16
CA GLU A 19 21.64 5.48 62.15
C GLU A 19 20.35 5.83 62.91
N MET A 20 19.42 4.88 62.98
CA MET A 20 18.13 5.08 63.64
C MET A 20 18.38 5.35 65.14
N PRO A 21 17.88 6.47 65.70
CA PRO A 21 18.18 6.88 67.07
C PRO A 21 17.36 6.11 68.14
N PHE A 22 16.90 4.90 67.82
CA PHE A 22 16.00 4.10 68.65
C PHE A 22 16.53 2.66 68.78
N THR A 23 16.34 2.04 69.95
CA THR A 23 16.70 0.64 70.19
C THR A 23 15.66 -0.33 69.59
N GLU A 24 16.06 -1.58 69.34
CA GLU A 24 15.15 -2.63 68.82
C GLU A 24 13.97 -2.89 69.77
N GLU A 25 14.19 -2.80 71.09
CA GLU A 25 13.16 -3.01 72.11
C GLU A 25 12.12 -1.88 72.12
N GLU A 26 12.55 -0.63 71.94
CA GLU A 26 11.66 0.53 71.81
C GLU A 26 10.80 0.44 70.54
N MET A 27 11.37 0.00 69.43
CA MET A 27 10.63 -0.24 68.18
C MET A 27 9.60 -1.37 68.33
N ALA A 28 10.00 -2.51 68.91
CA ALA A 28 9.10 -3.65 69.11
C ALA A 28 7.91 -3.27 70.01
N THR A 29 8.17 -2.50 71.07
CA THR A 29 7.13 -1.97 71.95
C THR A 29 6.20 -1.00 71.21
N THR A 30 6.77 -0.09 70.42
CA THR A 30 5.99 0.86 69.61
C THR A 30 5.09 0.16 68.60
N PHE A 31 5.59 -0.86 67.90
CA PHE A 31 4.80 -1.65 66.95
C PHE A 31 3.66 -2.40 67.64
N LYS A 32 3.92 -3.04 68.78
CA LYS A 32 2.89 -3.71 69.57
C LYS A 32 1.77 -2.74 69.97
N VAL A 33 2.12 -1.53 70.39
CA VAL A 33 1.14 -0.47 70.73
C VAL A 33 0.36 -0.03 69.49
N LEU A 34 1.02 0.21 68.36
CA LEU A 34 0.37 0.60 67.10
C LEU A 34 -0.57 -0.48 66.56
N GLU A 35 -0.24 -1.77 66.68
CA GLU A 35 -1.11 -2.88 66.30
C GLU A 35 -2.40 -2.93 67.13
N VAL A 36 -2.30 -2.71 68.44
CA VAL A 36 -3.47 -2.66 69.34
C VAL A 36 -4.36 -1.48 68.94
N LEU A 37 -3.78 -0.31 68.69
CA LEU A 37 -4.52 0.89 68.26
C LEU A 37 -5.13 0.73 66.86
N ALA A 38 -4.47 0.00 65.95
CA ALA A 38 -5.01 -0.29 64.63
C ALA A 38 -6.27 -1.18 64.69
N LYS A 39 -6.31 -2.13 65.62
CA LYS A 39 -7.46 -3.02 65.86
C LYS A 39 -8.59 -2.33 66.66
N ARG A 40 -8.27 -1.39 67.54
CA ARG A 40 -9.22 -0.70 68.44
C ARG A 40 -9.02 0.82 68.35
N LYS A 41 -9.54 1.42 67.29
CA LYS A 41 -9.31 2.83 66.94
C LYS A 41 -9.93 3.80 67.94
N GLU A 42 -10.99 3.37 68.63
CA GLU A 42 -11.75 4.17 69.59
C GLU A 42 -10.91 4.53 70.83
N LEU A 43 -9.88 3.71 71.14
CA LEU A 43 -8.93 4.01 72.21
C LEU A 43 -8.17 5.32 71.96
N LEU A 44 -7.92 5.67 70.68
CA LEU A 44 -7.30 6.93 70.32
C LEU A 44 -8.18 8.14 70.60
N GLU A 45 -9.46 8.02 70.94
CA GLU A 45 -10.32 9.17 71.26
C GLU A 45 -10.30 9.52 72.77
N GLN A 46 -9.78 8.62 73.60
CA GLN A 46 -9.74 8.81 75.05
C GLN A 46 -8.87 10.01 75.46
N ARG A 47 -9.18 10.60 76.63
CA ARG A 47 -8.50 11.81 77.14
C ARG A 47 -7.00 11.58 77.42
N ASN A 48 -6.63 10.41 77.93
CA ASN A 48 -5.25 10.02 78.21
C ASN A 48 -4.40 9.83 76.95
N MET A 49 -5.01 9.66 75.76
CA MET A 49 -4.31 9.49 74.49
C MET A 49 -4.01 10.82 73.76
N ARG A 50 -4.25 11.96 74.41
CA ARG A 50 -4.04 13.29 73.81
C ARG A 50 -2.60 13.54 73.38
N ASP A 51 -1.64 13.13 74.19
CA ASP A 51 -0.21 13.35 73.89
C ASP A 51 0.24 12.47 72.70
N MET A 52 -0.19 11.21 72.67
CA MET A 52 0.02 10.30 71.53
C MET A 52 -0.51 10.87 70.21
N ARG A 53 -1.74 11.42 70.20
CA ARG A 53 -2.31 12.08 69.00
C ARG A 53 -1.45 13.26 68.55
N LYS A 54 -0.96 14.08 69.48
CA LYS A 54 -0.10 15.24 69.20
C LYS A 54 1.24 14.82 68.59
N LYS A 55 1.82 13.71 69.04
CA LYS A 55 3.09 13.17 68.53
C LYS A 55 2.93 12.43 67.20
N LEU A 56 1.79 11.79 66.95
CA LEU A 56 1.50 11.14 65.67
C LEU A 56 1.08 12.11 64.56
N ALA A 57 0.57 13.30 64.89
CA ALA A 57 0.05 14.24 63.89
C ALA A 57 1.08 14.62 62.79
N PRO A 58 2.34 14.99 63.11
CA PRO A 58 3.33 15.32 62.07
C PRO A 58 3.70 14.13 61.18
N VAL A 59 3.75 12.93 61.76
CA VAL A 59 4.03 11.68 61.01
C VAL A 59 2.86 11.37 60.08
N ALA A 60 1.62 11.51 60.55
CA ALA A 60 0.41 11.33 59.74
C ALA A 60 0.33 12.35 58.59
N GLU A 61 0.63 13.63 58.86
CA GLU A 61 0.70 14.69 57.85
C GLU A 61 1.77 14.40 56.78
N TYR A 62 2.96 13.95 57.19
CA TYR A 62 4.02 13.54 56.26
C TYR A 62 3.60 12.32 55.40
N MET A 63 2.99 11.30 56.02
CA MET A 63 2.49 10.12 55.32
C MET A 63 1.35 10.43 54.35
N GLU A 64 0.43 11.33 54.71
CA GLU A 64 -0.60 11.84 53.80
C GLU A 64 0.01 12.65 52.65
N GLY A 65 0.99 13.52 52.95
CA GLY A 65 1.75 14.26 51.95
C GLY A 65 2.41 13.36 50.90
N ARG A 66 3.03 12.24 51.32
CA ARG A 66 3.59 11.25 50.39
C ARG A 66 2.54 10.51 49.57
N LYS A 67 1.39 10.19 50.15
CA LYS A 67 0.30 9.48 49.45
C LYS A 67 -0.42 10.33 48.41
N PHE A 68 -0.52 11.64 48.64
CA PHE A 68 -1.31 12.56 47.83
C PHE A 68 -0.49 13.67 47.14
N GLY A 69 0.84 13.52 47.10
CA GLY A 69 1.74 14.44 46.38
C GLY A 69 1.78 15.85 46.97
N GLY A 70 1.66 15.99 48.29
CA GLY A 70 1.67 17.28 49.00
C GLY A 70 0.34 18.03 48.97
N VAL A 71 -0.72 17.43 48.42
CA VAL A 71 -2.06 18.02 48.34
C VAL A 71 -2.99 17.27 49.30
N GLY A 72 -3.86 17.96 50.03
CA GLY A 72 -4.79 17.31 50.96
C GLY A 72 -5.68 16.26 50.26
N ARG A 73 -6.00 15.16 50.97
CA ARG A 73 -6.75 13.99 50.46
C ARG A 73 -7.99 14.36 49.62
N LYS A 74 -8.77 15.34 50.08
CA LYS A 74 -9.98 15.81 49.40
C LYS A 74 -9.66 16.36 48.01
N LYS A 75 -8.70 17.27 47.90
CA LYS A 75 -8.29 17.87 46.63
C LYS A 75 -7.63 16.86 45.68
N TYR A 76 -6.85 15.90 46.20
CA TYR A 76 -6.32 14.80 45.37
C TYR A 76 -7.44 13.95 44.75
N LEU A 77 -8.47 13.61 45.51
CA LEU A 77 -9.61 12.84 45.01
C LEU A 77 -10.44 13.64 43.98
N GLU A 78 -10.63 14.95 44.21
CA GLU A 78 -11.25 15.87 43.24
C GLU A 78 -10.42 15.94 41.94
N ASP A 79 -9.11 16.15 42.02
CA ASP A 79 -8.21 16.19 40.85
C ASP A 79 -8.14 14.84 40.13
N LYS A 80 -8.24 13.73 40.85
CA LYS A 80 -8.36 12.38 40.28
C LYS A 80 -9.68 12.23 39.52
N ALA A 81 -10.81 12.62 40.11
CA ALA A 81 -12.11 12.58 39.46
C ALA A 81 -12.16 13.46 38.20
N ILE A 82 -11.61 14.67 38.24
CA ILE A 82 -11.49 15.57 37.08
C ILE A 82 -10.64 14.91 35.98
N ARG A 83 -9.53 14.25 36.33
CA ARG A 83 -8.70 13.52 35.35
C ARG A 83 -9.42 12.33 34.74
N GLU A 84 -10.17 11.57 35.54
CA GLU A 84 -10.99 10.45 35.09
C GLU A 84 -12.10 10.92 34.15
N GLU A 85 -12.79 12.01 34.49
CA GLU A 85 -13.82 12.62 33.64
C GLU A 85 -13.24 13.13 32.31
N LYS A 86 -12.10 13.84 32.35
CA LYS A 86 -11.40 14.28 31.13
C LYS A 86 -11.00 13.09 30.24
N ARG A 87 -10.51 11.99 30.83
CA ARG A 87 -10.20 10.74 30.11
C ARG A 87 -11.44 10.10 29.52
N ALA A 88 -12.55 10.03 30.26
CA ALA A 88 -13.81 9.49 29.78
C ALA A 88 -14.35 10.28 28.59
N ARG A 89 -14.38 11.61 28.68
CA ARG A 89 -14.79 12.50 27.56
C ARG A 89 -13.88 12.33 26.34
N HIS A 90 -12.56 12.22 26.54
CA HIS A 90 -11.61 11.98 25.44
C HIS A 90 -11.83 10.63 24.75
N ASN A 91 -12.06 9.57 25.54
CA ASN A 91 -12.34 8.24 25.02
C ASN A 91 -13.67 8.20 24.25
N GLN A 92 -14.70 8.88 24.75
CA GLN A 92 -15.98 9.01 24.06
C GLN A 92 -15.83 9.73 22.72
N ARG A 93 -15.05 10.81 22.66
CA ARG A 93 -14.73 11.51 21.40
C ARG A 93 -14.00 10.60 20.42
N LYS A 94 -12.97 9.88 20.88
CA LYS A 94 -12.25 8.91 20.05
C LYS A 94 -13.15 7.80 19.50
N MET A 95 -14.07 7.29 20.33
CA MET A 95 -15.02 6.25 19.90
C MET A 95 -16.01 6.78 18.87
N HIS A 96 -16.52 8.01 19.06
CA HIS A 96 -17.38 8.69 18.08
C HIS A 96 -16.67 8.83 16.73
N ASP A 97 -15.47 9.43 16.73
CA ASP A 97 -14.70 9.64 15.51
C ASP A 97 -14.33 8.32 14.83
N ARG A 98 -13.98 7.28 15.61
CA ARG A 98 -13.71 5.94 15.07
C ARG A 98 -14.90 5.35 14.34
N ARG A 99 -16.12 5.51 14.88
CA ARG A 99 -17.34 5.02 14.21
C ARG A 99 -17.58 5.75 12.89
N HIS A 100 -17.43 7.07 12.86
CA HIS A 100 -17.57 7.86 11.63
C HIS A 100 -16.51 7.54 10.60
N ILE A 101 -15.25 7.41 11.01
CA ILE A 101 -14.14 6.98 10.13
C ILE A 101 -14.46 5.62 9.51
N ASN A 102 -14.87 4.65 10.32
CA ASN A 102 -15.20 3.30 9.86
C ASN A 102 -16.47 3.25 8.99
N SER A 103 -17.26 4.32 8.92
CA SER A 103 -18.48 4.39 8.09
C SER A 103 -18.21 4.73 6.63
N SER A 104 -17.02 5.26 6.28
CA SER A 104 -16.68 5.54 4.88
C SER A 104 -16.67 4.26 4.05
N ALA A 105 -17.11 4.34 2.80
CA ALA A 105 -17.28 3.15 1.95
C ALA A 105 -15.97 2.36 1.76
N LEU A 106 -14.87 3.04 1.41
CA LEU A 106 -13.56 2.42 1.22
C LEU A 106 -13.15 1.62 2.46
N ARG A 107 -13.28 2.22 3.63
CA ARG A 107 -12.85 1.62 4.90
C ARG A 107 -13.75 0.47 5.32
N ARG A 108 -15.07 0.68 5.26
CA ARG A 108 -16.09 -0.32 5.62
C ARG A 108 -15.93 -1.58 4.80
N GLU A 109 -15.74 -1.45 3.49
CA GLU A 109 -15.63 -2.60 2.57
C GLU A 109 -14.32 -3.36 2.76
N ARG A 110 -13.20 -2.66 3.00
CA ARG A 110 -11.92 -3.31 3.33
C ARG A 110 -11.98 -4.09 4.65
N ILE A 111 -12.66 -3.55 5.66
CA ILE A 111 -12.88 -4.27 6.93
C ILE A 111 -13.71 -5.52 6.68
N ALA A 112 -14.82 -5.41 5.94
CA ALA A 112 -15.67 -6.56 5.62
C ALA A 112 -14.92 -7.64 4.82
N LYS A 113 -14.09 -7.24 3.84
CA LYS A 113 -13.27 -8.18 3.06
C LYS A 113 -12.23 -8.88 3.92
N LEU A 114 -11.57 -8.14 4.81
CA LEU A 114 -10.65 -8.72 5.79
C LEU A 114 -11.36 -9.72 6.71
N GLU A 115 -12.52 -9.36 7.25
CA GLU A 115 -13.33 -10.24 8.11
C GLU A 115 -13.74 -11.53 7.38
N SER A 116 -14.10 -11.43 6.09
CA SER A 116 -14.39 -12.60 5.26
C SER A 116 -13.18 -13.52 5.10
N LEU A 117 -11.99 -12.96 4.84
CA LEU A 117 -10.75 -13.75 4.72
C LEU A 117 -10.36 -14.40 6.05
N LEU A 118 -10.47 -13.67 7.16
CA LEU A 118 -10.20 -14.22 8.49
C LEU A 118 -11.20 -15.32 8.85
N GLN A 119 -12.45 -15.21 8.41
CA GLN A 119 -13.44 -16.26 8.65
C GLN A 119 -13.16 -17.51 7.81
N GLN A 120 -12.68 -17.36 6.58
CA GLN A 120 -12.22 -18.48 5.75
C GLN A 120 -10.96 -19.15 6.32
N GLY A 121 -10.04 -18.36 6.91
CA GLY A 121 -8.78 -18.86 7.47
C GLY A 121 -8.89 -19.47 8.88
N LYS A 122 -9.95 -19.16 9.65
CA LYS A 122 -10.18 -19.72 10.99
C LYS A 122 -10.35 -21.25 11.01
N ASP A 123 -10.68 -21.84 9.87
CA ASP A 123 -10.84 -23.28 9.74
C ASP A 123 -9.48 -24.01 9.62
N ASP A 124 -8.37 -23.31 9.29
CA ASP A 124 -7.10 -23.96 8.93
C ASP A 124 -5.84 -23.55 9.73
N ALA A 125 -5.79 -22.42 10.43
CA ALA A 125 -4.71 -22.09 11.39
C ALA A 125 -5.06 -20.82 12.18
N GLY A 126 -4.42 -20.59 13.35
CA GLY A 126 -4.66 -19.43 14.21
C GLY A 126 -4.62 -18.06 13.50
N ALA A 127 -5.09 -17.01 14.20
CA ALA A 127 -5.24 -15.67 13.63
C ALA A 127 -3.92 -15.10 13.08
N LEU A 128 -3.74 -15.15 11.76
CA LEU A 128 -2.60 -14.57 11.06
C LEU A 128 -2.72 -13.04 10.99
N PRO A 129 -1.61 -12.30 11.08
CA PRO A 129 -1.63 -10.85 10.90
C PRO A 129 -2.04 -10.53 9.46
N MET A 130 -3.08 -9.72 9.27
CA MET A 130 -3.60 -9.36 7.95
C MET A 130 -4.06 -7.90 7.95
N ILE A 131 -3.99 -7.21 6.81
CA ILE A 131 -4.34 -5.79 6.71
C ILE A 131 -5.60 -5.63 5.88
N ALA A 132 -6.47 -4.71 6.32
CA ALA A 132 -7.63 -4.28 5.56
C ALA A 132 -7.19 -3.26 4.49
N ASP A 133 -6.60 -3.75 3.40
CA ASP A 133 -6.24 -2.98 2.20
C ASP A 133 -6.93 -3.56 0.95
N GLY A 134 -6.52 -3.13 -0.25
CA GLY A 134 -7.11 -3.56 -1.51
C GLY A 134 -8.25 -2.68 -2.03
N VAL A 135 -8.86 -3.12 -3.12
CA VAL A 135 -9.95 -2.42 -3.80
C VAL A 135 -11.25 -2.52 -2.99
N ALA A 136 -11.97 -1.40 -2.87
CA ALA A 136 -13.35 -1.38 -2.40
C ALA A 136 -14.33 -1.49 -3.58
N GLY A 137 -15.36 -2.33 -3.41
CA GLY A 137 -16.43 -2.56 -4.38
C GLY A 137 -16.03 -3.45 -5.54
N GLU A 138 -16.01 -4.77 -5.35
CA GLU A 138 -15.86 -5.72 -6.47
C GLU A 138 -16.97 -5.57 -7.52
N ASP A 139 -18.16 -5.09 -7.12
CA ASP A 139 -19.29 -4.78 -8.00
C ASP A 139 -19.23 -3.38 -8.65
N VAL A 140 -18.25 -2.54 -8.26
CA VAL A 140 -18.05 -1.17 -8.79
C VAL A 140 -16.76 -1.10 -9.64
N CYS A 141 -16.30 -2.24 -10.17
CA CYS A 141 -15.34 -2.24 -11.27
C CYS A 141 -16.04 -1.72 -12.53
N HIS A 142 -16.07 -0.39 -12.65
CA HIS A 142 -16.19 0.40 -13.87
C HIS A 142 -17.10 -0.12 -14.97
N SER A 143 -18.32 -0.56 -14.63
CA SER A 143 -19.36 -0.79 -15.64
C SER A 143 -19.39 0.38 -16.61
N THR A 144 -19.36 0.08 -17.91
CA THR A 144 -19.68 1.00 -19.00
C THR A 144 -20.87 1.91 -18.69
N LYS A 145 -21.87 1.45 -17.91
CA LYS A 145 -23.01 2.25 -17.44
C LYS A 145 -22.63 3.44 -16.55
N THR A 146 -21.59 3.32 -15.72
CA THR A 146 -21.10 4.37 -14.82
C THR A 146 -20.13 5.32 -15.53
N LEU A 147 -19.58 4.92 -16.68
CA LEU A 147 -18.64 5.71 -17.48
C LEU A 147 -19.34 6.57 -18.54
N THR A 148 -20.50 6.14 -19.06
CA THR A 148 -21.29 6.92 -20.03
C THR A 148 -22.20 7.95 -19.38
N ASN A 149 -22.64 7.67 -18.15
CA ASN A 149 -23.44 8.58 -17.36
C ASN A 149 -22.54 9.08 -16.23
N GLY A 150 -22.00 10.30 -16.38
CA GLY A 150 -21.48 11.03 -15.21
C GLY A 150 -22.54 11.03 -14.10
N PRO A 151 -22.17 11.29 -12.83
CA PRO A 151 -23.14 11.27 -11.73
C PRO A 151 -24.31 12.18 -12.11
N GLU A 152 -25.46 11.58 -12.43
CA GLU A 152 -26.68 12.35 -12.64
C GLU A 152 -26.91 13.10 -11.34
N PRO A 153 -26.98 14.44 -11.35
CA PRO A 153 -27.55 15.12 -10.22
C PRO A 153 -28.99 14.60 -10.13
N GLU A 154 -29.36 13.96 -9.02
CA GLU A 154 -30.76 13.72 -8.67
C GLU A 154 -31.48 15.07 -8.68
N LEU A 155 -32.01 15.45 -9.84
CA LEU A 155 -32.64 16.72 -10.10
C LEU A 155 -33.96 16.48 -10.81
N GLN A 156 -34.80 15.66 -10.18
CA GLN A 156 -36.24 15.65 -10.47
C GLN A 156 -37.04 15.09 -9.30
N LYS A 157 -37.46 16.02 -8.42
CA LYS A 157 -38.75 16.00 -7.73
C LYS A 157 -39.02 17.41 -7.18
N LEU A 158 -39.40 18.32 -8.08
CA LEU A 158 -39.97 19.61 -7.72
C LEU A 158 -41.49 19.46 -7.62
N CYS A 159 -41.97 19.29 -6.39
CA CYS A 159 -43.23 19.81 -5.84
C CYS A 159 -43.42 19.20 -4.44
N THR A 160 -42.80 19.79 -3.42
CA THR A 160 -43.09 19.50 -2.00
C THR A 160 -43.20 20.80 -1.22
N ASP A 161 -44.15 20.84 -0.27
CA ASP A 161 -44.51 21.99 0.54
C ASP A 161 -43.29 22.67 1.21
N ALA A 162 -43.27 24.00 1.24
CA ALA A 162 -42.20 24.80 1.84
C ALA A 162 -41.92 24.45 3.33
N ALA A 163 -42.92 23.93 4.04
CA ALA A 163 -42.76 23.45 5.42
C ALA A 163 -42.06 22.08 5.52
N GLN A 164 -42.24 21.21 4.53
CA GLN A 164 -41.54 19.94 4.42
C GLN A 164 -40.09 20.16 3.99
N GLN A 165 -39.88 21.08 3.05
CA GLN A 165 -38.54 21.50 2.60
C GLN A 165 -37.72 22.09 3.75
N ALA A 166 -38.30 22.96 4.58
CA ALA A 166 -37.61 23.50 5.76
C ALA A 166 -37.32 22.45 6.84
N ARG A 167 -38.16 21.42 6.99
CA ARG A 167 -37.92 20.29 7.91
C ARG A 167 -36.85 19.35 7.39
N ASP A 168 -36.85 19.07 6.09
CA ASP A 168 -35.83 18.25 5.44
C ASP A 168 -34.48 18.97 5.39
N GLU A 169 -34.46 20.29 5.19
CA GLU A 169 -33.27 21.13 5.28
C GLU A 169 -32.72 21.18 6.72
N LYS A 170 -33.59 21.28 7.73
CA LYS A 170 -33.19 21.24 9.14
C LYS A 170 -32.69 19.85 9.54
N ALA A 171 -33.40 18.79 9.16
CA ALA A 171 -32.96 17.41 9.39
C ALA A 171 -31.65 17.09 8.64
N ALA A 172 -31.47 17.61 7.42
CA ALA A 172 -30.22 17.48 6.67
C ALA A 172 -29.08 18.30 7.30
N LYS A 173 -29.38 19.46 7.89
CA LYS A 173 -28.42 20.29 8.63
C LYS A 173 -28.00 19.63 9.95
N ASP A 174 -28.96 19.10 10.72
CA ASP A 174 -28.72 18.36 11.96
C ASP A 174 -27.97 17.04 11.67
N LYS A 175 -28.25 16.37 10.54
CA LYS A 175 -27.51 15.20 10.07
C LYS A 175 -26.10 15.56 9.55
N LYS A 176 -25.93 16.75 8.94
CA LYS A 176 -24.62 17.31 8.54
C LYS A 176 -23.76 17.66 9.75
N GLU A 177 -24.34 18.25 10.79
CA GLU A 177 -23.66 18.58 12.04
C GLU A 177 -23.34 17.31 12.85
N ALA A 178 -24.23 16.30 12.83
CA ALA A 178 -23.97 14.97 13.39
C ALA A 178 -22.96 14.13 12.59
N SER A 179 -22.64 14.51 11.35
CA SER A 179 -21.67 13.81 10.47
C SER A 179 -20.23 14.36 10.57
N ALA A 180 -20.00 15.42 11.35
CA ALA A 180 -18.66 15.96 11.58
C ALA A 180 -17.93 15.18 12.67
N LEU A 181 -16.63 15.01 12.48
CA LEU A 181 -15.73 14.50 13.51
C LEU A 181 -15.64 15.52 14.65
N LEU A 182 -15.52 15.01 15.89
CA LEU A 182 -15.29 15.83 17.08
C LEU A 182 -13.84 16.32 17.15
N GLY A 183 -12.93 15.67 16.42
CA GLY A 183 -11.55 16.11 16.19
C GLY A 183 -11.26 16.45 14.72
N PHE A 184 -10.11 17.10 14.49
CA PHE A 184 -9.61 17.37 13.14
C PHE A 184 -8.64 16.28 12.68
N ARG A 185 -8.73 15.91 11.40
CA ARG A 185 -7.75 15.07 10.67
C ARG A 185 -6.97 15.92 9.67
N SER A 186 -5.80 15.43 9.26
CA SER A 186 -5.00 16.05 8.20
C SER A 186 -5.20 15.30 6.89
N CYS A 187 -5.52 16.02 5.81
CA CYS A 187 -5.73 15.44 4.49
C CYS A 187 -4.47 14.74 3.97
N TYR A 188 -4.59 13.52 3.45
CA TYR A 188 -3.48 12.77 2.88
C TYR A 188 -2.81 13.49 1.70
N THR A 189 -3.59 14.09 0.79
CA THR A 189 -3.08 14.87 -0.34
C THR A 189 -2.55 16.26 0.06
N CYS A 190 -3.44 17.21 0.39
CA CYS A 190 -3.05 18.61 0.57
C CYS A 190 -2.60 18.99 1.99
N LYS A 191 -2.62 18.05 2.94
CA LYS A 191 -2.24 18.24 4.35
C LYS A 191 -3.09 19.23 5.15
N SER A 192 -4.14 19.81 4.56
CA SER A 192 -5.09 20.69 5.27
C SER A 192 -5.84 19.94 6.37
N ARG A 193 -6.20 20.63 7.46
CA ARG A 193 -7.07 20.08 8.50
C ARG A 193 -8.53 20.05 8.05
N PHE A 194 -9.25 19.00 8.41
CA PHE A 194 -10.68 18.82 8.12
C PHE A 194 -11.37 17.97 9.19
N ASP A 195 -12.67 18.17 9.35
CA ASP A 195 -13.56 17.48 10.29
C ASP A 195 -14.74 16.78 9.59
N LYS A 196 -15.01 17.11 8.33
CA LYS A 196 -16.05 16.47 7.52
C LYS A 196 -15.48 15.36 6.65
N ILE A 197 -15.97 14.14 6.84
CA ILE A 197 -15.59 12.97 6.06
C ILE A 197 -16.38 12.90 4.75
N HIS A 198 -15.71 12.53 3.66
CA HIS A 198 -16.36 12.21 2.39
C HIS A 198 -16.97 10.80 2.45
N HIS A 199 -18.09 10.57 1.76
CA HIS A 199 -18.80 9.28 1.81
C HIS A 199 -17.90 8.07 1.47
N PHE A 200 -16.92 8.26 0.59
CA PHE A 200 -15.98 7.21 0.18
C PHE A 200 -14.64 7.24 0.94
N TYR A 201 -14.04 8.42 1.18
CA TYR A 201 -12.67 8.55 1.70
C TYR A 201 -12.66 9.14 3.11
N ASP A 202 -11.97 8.50 4.07
CA ASP A 202 -11.83 8.98 5.45
C ASP A 202 -10.53 9.79 5.69
N GLN A 203 -9.58 9.75 4.76
CA GLN A 203 -8.27 10.40 4.87
C GLN A 203 -8.07 11.58 3.93
N LEU A 204 -9.09 11.96 3.15
CA LEU A 204 -9.07 13.12 2.25
C LEU A 204 -10.06 14.17 2.74
N CYS A 205 -9.65 15.44 2.72
CA CYS A 205 -10.61 16.53 2.92
C CYS A 205 -11.62 16.55 1.76
N PRO A 206 -12.84 17.09 1.94
CA PRO A 206 -13.91 17.01 0.94
C PRO A 206 -13.45 17.40 -0.47
N ARG A 207 -12.75 18.53 -0.63
CA ARG A 207 -12.22 18.98 -1.92
C ARG A 207 -11.30 17.96 -2.61
N CYS A 208 -10.35 17.38 -1.86
CA CYS A 208 -9.45 16.39 -2.43
C CYS A 208 -10.18 15.07 -2.69
N ALA A 209 -11.11 14.68 -1.80
CA ALA A 209 -11.91 13.49 -1.96
C ALA A 209 -12.77 13.54 -3.24
N ASP A 210 -13.43 14.67 -3.50
CA ASP A 210 -14.26 14.86 -4.71
C ASP A 210 -13.43 14.77 -6.00
N LEU A 211 -12.23 15.37 -6.01
CA LEU A 211 -11.31 15.25 -7.14
C LEU A 211 -10.87 13.80 -7.35
N ASN A 212 -10.42 13.13 -6.28
CA ASN A 212 -9.94 11.75 -6.39
C ASN A 212 -11.08 10.83 -6.84
N PHE A 213 -12.26 10.97 -6.24
CA PHE A 213 -13.43 10.19 -6.57
C PHE A 213 -13.87 10.38 -8.03
N SER A 214 -13.93 11.62 -8.52
CA SER A 214 -14.26 11.88 -9.93
C SER A 214 -13.20 11.30 -10.88
N LYS A 215 -11.91 11.43 -10.53
CA LYS A 215 -10.80 10.84 -11.31
C LYS A 215 -10.85 9.32 -11.37
N ARG A 216 -11.40 8.62 -10.35
CA ARG A 216 -11.64 7.17 -10.43
C ARG A 216 -12.43 6.78 -11.67
N PHE A 217 -13.34 7.63 -12.15
CA PHE A 217 -14.22 7.35 -13.29
C PHE A 217 -13.76 8.05 -14.57
N GLN A 218 -12.59 8.68 -14.56
CA GLN A 218 -12.03 9.30 -15.75
C GLN A 218 -11.76 8.26 -16.84
N THR A 219 -12.13 8.60 -18.08
CA THR A 219 -11.93 7.81 -19.29
C THR A 219 -11.67 8.74 -20.47
N ALA A 220 -11.30 8.19 -21.62
CA ALA A 220 -11.18 8.87 -22.90
C ALA A 220 -11.55 7.90 -24.03
N ASP A 221 -11.86 8.40 -25.23
CA ASP A 221 -12.03 7.52 -26.39
C ASP A 221 -10.66 7.05 -26.91
N LEU A 222 -10.34 5.78 -26.65
CA LEU A 222 -9.11 5.14 -27.10
C LEU A 222 -9.35 4.11 -28.20
N ARG A 223 -10.50 4.15 -28.88
CA ARG A 223 -10.76 3.23 -30.01
C ARG A 223 -9.69 3.39 -31.09
N GLY A 224 -9.19 2.26 -31.57
CA GLY A 224 -8.11 2.22 -32.56
C GLY A 224 -6.72 2.52 -32.01
N LYS A 225 -6.58 2.79 -30.70
CA LYS A 225 -5.28 2.96 -30.03
C LYS A 225 -4.77 1.64 -29.49
N VAL A 226 -3.45 1.48 -29.44
CA VAL A 226 -2.76 0.31 -28.86
C VAL A 226 -1.95 0.76 -27.64
N ALA A 227 -2.15 0.09 -26.51
CA ALA A 227 -1.46 0.39 -25.26
C ALA A 227 -0.66 -0.83 -24.75
N LEU A 228 0.61 -0.63 -24.44
CA LEU A 228 1.45 -1.60 -23.74
C LEU A 228 1.42 -1.28 -22.24
N ILE A 229 1.11 -2.25 -21.40
CA ILE A 229 1.17 -2.10 -19.95
C ILE A 229 1.92 -3.26 -19.30
N THR A 230 2.90 -2.93 -18.46
CA THR A 230 3.73 -3.92 -17.79
C THR A 230 3.24 -4.24 -16.38
N GLY A 231 3.37 -5.48 -15.94
CA GLY A 231 2.92 -5.90 -14.59
C GLY A 231 1.39 -5.90 -14.44
N ALA A 232 0.67 -6.32 -15.48
CA ALA A 232 -0.78 -6.18 -15.59
C ALA A 232 -1.61 -7.24 -14.83
N ARG A 233 -0.96 -8.21 -14.17
CA ARG A 233 -1.65 -9.36 -13.56
C ARG A 233 -2.49 -9.00 -12.34
N VAL A 234 -2.01 -8.09 -11.49
CA VAL A 234 -2.62 -7.78 -10.19
C VAL A 234 -2.49 -6.30 -9.85
N LYS A 235 -3.24 -5.87 -8.82
CA LYS A 235 -3.20 -4.53 -8.23
C LYS A 235 -3.34 -3.42 -9.29
N ILE A 236 -2.50 -2.38 -9.23
CA ILE A 236 -2.56 -1.18 -10.08
C ILE A 236 -2.50 -1.56 -11.56
N GLY A 237 -1.61 -2.48 -11.94
CA GLY A 237 -1.44 -2.85 -13.34
C GLY A 237 -2.68 -3.50 -13.94
N PHE A 238 -3.36 -4.35 -13.16
CA PHE A 238 -4.64 -4.95 -13.56
C PHE A 238 -5.71 -3.87 -13.75
N GLN A 239 -5.86 -2.97 -12.77
CA GLN A 239 -6.87 -1.90 -12.83
C GLN A 239 -6.60 -0.92 -13.98
N ALA A 240 -5.35 -0.56 -14.23
CA ALA A 240 -4.96 0.30 -15.34
C ALA A 240 -5.18 -0.38 -16.70
N ALA A 241 -4.88 -1.67 -16.83
CA ALA A 241 -5.17 -2.43 -18.05
C ALA A 241 -6.68 -2.48 -18.34
N VAL A 242 -7.50 -2.78 -17.33
CA VAL A 242 -8.97 -2.76 -17.44
C VAL A 242 -9.46 -1.38 -17.86
N LYS A 243 -8.97 -0.29 -17.24
CA LYS A 243 -9.36 1.08 -17.63
C LYS A 243 -9.05 1.40 -19.10
N LEU A 244 -7.87 1.00 -19.59
CA LEU A 244 -7.49 1.18 -21.00
C LEU A 244 -8.40 0.35 -21.94
N LEU A 245 -8.71 -0.89 -21.55
CA LEU A 245 -9.63 -1.77 -22.29
C LEU A 245 -11.05 -1.20 -22.34
N LEU A 246 -11.59 -0.72 -21.22
CA LEU A 246 -12.93 -0.11 -21.16
C LEU A 246 -13.01 1.23 -21.90
N ALA A 247 -11.90 1.96 -21.98
CA ALA A 247 -11.75 3.15 -22.81
C ALA A 247 -11.67 2.85 -24.33
N GLY A 248 -11.58 1.57 -24.74
CA GLY A 248 -11.60 1.15 -26.15
C GLY A 248 -10.24 0.80 -26.76
N ALA A 249 -9.14 0.87 -26.02
CA ALA A 249 -7.81 0.54 -26.52
C ALA A 249 -7.62 -0.98 -26.73
N ALA A 250 -6.80 -1.37 -27.71
CA ALA A 250 -6.17 -2.68 -27.69
C ALA A 250 -5.03 -2.68 -26.67
N VAL A 251 -4.94 -3.69 -25.81
CA VAL A 251 -3.98 -3.74 -24.72
C VAL A 251 -3.05 -4.94 -24.85
N ILE A 252 -1.76 -4.65 -24.89
CA ILE A 252 -0.65 -5.59 -24.76
C ILE A 252 -0.24 -5.60 -23.28
N ALA A 253 -0.64 -6.64 -22.56
CA ALA A 253 -0.40 -6.79 -21.13
C ALA A 253 0.78 -7.73 -20.88
N THR A 254 1.79 -7.30 -20.11
CA THR A 254 2.92 -8.18 -19.73
C THR A 254 2.89 -8.56 -18.26
N THR A 255 3.36 -9.77 -17.95
CA THR A 255 3.43 -10.33 -16.60
C THR A 255 4.40 -11.51 -16.57
N ARG A 256 4.93 -11.88 -15.40
CA ARG A 256 5.68 -13.15 -15.24
C ARG A 256 4.79 -14.38 -15.33
N PHE A 257 3.53 -14.26 -14.94
CA PHE A 257 2.56 -15.35 -14.81
C PHE A 257 1.34 -15.07 -15.73
N PRO A 258 1.42 -15.45 -17.02
CA PRO A 258 0.40 -15.12 -18.02
C PRO A 258 -0.91 -15.90 -17.86
N LYS A 259 -0.91 -17.18 -17.46
CA LYS A 259 -2.15 -17.94 -17.26
C LYS A 259 -2.95 -17.41 -16.06
N ASP A 260 -2.28 -17.06 -14.96
CA ASP A 260 -2.94 -16.42 -13.82
C ASP A 260 -3.53 -15.06 -14.19
N ALA A 261 -2.84 -14.28 -15.03
CA ALA A 261 -3.40 -13.02 -15.54
C ALA A 261 -4.63 -13.27 -16.41
N ALA A 262 -4.57 -14.24 -17.33
CA ALA A 262 -5.68 -14.58 -18.20
C ALA A 262 -6.93 -15.00 -17.42
N GLU A 263 -6.78 -15.81 -16.38
CA GLU A 263 -7.90 -16.16 -15.49
C GLU A 263 -8.51 -14.94 -14.79
N ARG A 264 -7.68 -14.00 -14.32
CA ARG A 264 -8.16 -12.78 -13.65
C ARG A 264 -8.93 -11.87 -14.61
N PHE A 265 -8.45 -11.69 -15.84
CA PHE A 265 -9.15 -10.91 -16.86
C PHE A 265 -10.44 -11.62 -17.33
N ALA A 266 -10.42 -12.94 -17.50
CA ALA A 266 -11.60 -13.72 -17.91
C ALA A 266 -12.72 -13.68 -16.84
N LYS A 267 -12.37 -13.54 -15.57
CA LYS A 267 -13.33 -13.38 -14.45
C LYS A 267 -13.86 -11.96 -14.30
N HIS A 268 -13.34 -10.98 -15.04
CA HIS A 268 -13.82 -9.61 -14.95
C HIS A 268 -15.26 -9.51 -15.49
N PRO A 269 -16.20 -8.82 -14.81
CA PRO A 269 -17.61 -8.75 -15.22
C PRO A 269 -17.84 -8.24 -16.65
N GLU A 270 -16.94 -7.37 -17.13
CA GLU A 270 -17.00 -6.80 -18.49
C GLU A 270 -16.05 -7.46 -19.49
N TYR A 271 -15.51 -8.66 -19.18
CA TYR A 271 -14.60 -9.38 -20.05
C TYR A 271 -15.08 -9.48 -21.51
N GLU A 272 -16.38 -9.78 -21.70
CA GLU A 272 -17.01 -9.90 -23.01
C GLU A 272 -16.88 -8.63 -23.88
N THR A 273 -16.75 -7.45 -23.27
CA THR A 273 -16.63 -6.16 -23.98
C THR A 273 -15.25 -5.89 -24.55
N PHE A 274 -14.22 -6.62 -24.09
CA PHE A 274 -12.83 -6.30 -24.40
C PHE A 274 -11.95 -7.51 -24.69
N LYS A 275 -12.45 -8.75 -24.56
CA LYS A 275 -11.67 -9.97 -24.75
C LYS A 275 -10.84 -10.02 -26.03
N ASP A 276 -11.38 -9.53 -27.15
CA ASP A 276 -10.71 -9.54 -28.46
C ASP A 276 -9.60 -8.48 -28.60
N ARG A 277 -9.55 -7.54 -27.65
CA ARG A 277 -8.58 -6.43 -27.59
C ARG A 277 -7.48 -6.66 -26.56
N LEU A 278 -7.48 -7.77 -25.84
CA LEU A 278 -6.49 -8.10 -24.82
C LEU A 278 -5.51 -9.15 -25.32
N GLN A 279 -4.23 -8.84 -25.33
CA GLN A 279 -3.15 -9.82 -25.52
C GLN A 279 -2.27 -9.88 -24.28
N ILE A 280 -1.95 -11.09 -23.81
CA ILE A 280 -1.15 -11.30 -22.59
C ILE A 280 0.16 -11.98 -22.96
N PHE A 281 1.27 -11.43 -22.48
CA PHE A 281 2.62 -11.95 -22.71
C PHE A 281 3.35 -12.23 -21.39
N GLY A 282 3.93 -13.42 -21.32
CA GLY A 282 4.76 -13.91 -20.23
C GLY A 282 6.19 -13.41 -20.35
N ILE A 283 6.58 -12.39 -19.57
CA ILE A 283 7.92 -11.80 -19.59
C ILE A 283 8.46 -11.64 -18.15
N ASP A 284 9.68 -12.11 -17.93
CA ASP A 284 10.45 -11.83 -16.71
C ASP A 284 11.52 -10.78 -17.02
N PHE A 285 11.39 -9.59 -16.43
CA PHE A 285 12.30 -8.46 -16.68
C PHE A 285 13.70 -8.62 -16.07
N ARG A 286 13.98 -9.74 -15.41
CA ARG A 286 15.35 -10.14 -15.06
C ARG A 286 16.10 -10.71 -16.25
N ASP A 287 15.38 -11.20 -17.27
CA ASP A 287 15.93 -11.68 -18.53
C ASP A 287 15.76 -10.59 -19.60
N LEU A 288 16.78 -9.73 -19.71
CA LEU A 288 16.79 -8.60 -20.64
C LEU A 288 16.89 -9.06 -22.10
N VAL A 289 17.46 -10.24 -22.38
CA VAL A 289 17.52 -10.80 -23.74
C VAL A 289 16.12 -11.18 -24.19
N HIS A 290 15.35 -11.86 -23.34
CA HIS A 290 13.97 -12.20 -23.64
C HIS A 290 13.06 -10.97 -23.76
N LEU A 291 13.36 -9.90 -23.00
CA LEU A 291 12.70 -8.61 -23.17
C LEU A 291 12.97 -7.99 -24.55
N GLU A 292 14.21 -8.05 -25.06
CA GLU A 292 14.52 -7.57 -26.41
C GLU A 292 13.79 -8.38 -27.48
N GLN A 293 13.78 -9.71 -27.35
CA GLN A 293 13.02 -10.60 -28.25
C GLN A 293 11.53 -10.25 -28.25
N PHE A 294 10.96 -9.92 -27.09
CA PHE A 294 9.58 -9.44 -26.99
C PHE A 294 9.40 -8.10 -27.70
N CYS A 295 10.31 -7.14 -27.54
CA CYS A 295 10.23 -5.86 -28.26
C CYS A 295 10.28 -6.07 -29.78
N ASP A 296 11.14 -6.96 -30.27
CA ASP A 296 11.25 -7.28 -31.70
C ASP A 296 9.98 -7.96 -32.23
N PHE A 297 9.41 -8.88 -31.44
CA PHE A 297 8.11 -9.48 -31.74
C PHE A 297 7.01 -8.40 -31.82
N VAL A 298 6.93 -7.48 -30.85
CA VAL A 298 5.96 -6.38 -30.86
C VAL A 298 6.14 -5.49 -32.09
N ILE A 299 7.37 -5.13 -32.45
CA ILE A 299 7.68 -4.32 -33.63
C ILE A 299 7.26 -5.01 -34.93
N SER A 300 7.42 -6.33 -35.02
CA SER A 300 7.04 -7.09 -36.22
C SER A 300 5.53 -7.31 -36.33
N ARG A 301 4.85 -7.49 -35.20
CA ARG A 301 3.43 -7.90 -35.15
C ARG A 301 2.44 -6.75 -35.16
N TYR A 302 2.82 -5.60 -34.60
CA TYR A 302 1.95 -4.43 -34.43
C TYR A 302 2.38 -3.31 -35.37
N SER A 303 1.42 -2.68 -36.04
CA SER A 303 1.67 -1.55 -36.94
C SER A 303 1.77 -0.20 -36.22
N ARG A 304 1.29 -0.13 -34.98
CA ARG A 304 1.18 1.10 -34.18
C ARG A 304 1.31 0.80 -32.69
N LEU A 305 1.72 1.82 -31.93
CA LEU A 305 1.71 1.86 -30.47
C LEU A 305 1.45 3.29 -30.03
N ASP A 306 0.56 3.49 -29.05
CA ASP A 306 0.07 4.83 -28.69
C ASP A 306 0.34 5.16 -27.22
N VAL A 307 0.32 4.14 -26.37
CA VAL A 307 0.52 4.31 -24.92
C VAL A 307 1.48 3.24 -24.41
N ILE A 308 2.45 3.63 -23.60
CA ILE A 308 3.28 2.70 -22.81
C ILE A 308 3.13 3.06 -21.34
N VAL A 309 2.75 2.08 -20.51
CA VAL A 309 2.68 2.22 -19.05
C VAL A 309 3.68 1.26 -18.43
N HIS A 310 4.79 1.80 -17.95
CA HIS A 310 5.80 1.08 -17.18
C HIS A 310 5.35 0.98 -15.71
N ASN A 311 4.48 0.00 -15.44
CA ASN A 311 3.91 -0.25 -14.11
C ASN A 311 4.66 -1.36 -13.34
N ALA A 312 5.25 -2.34 -14.03
CA ALA A 312 6.01 -3.40 -13.36
C ALA A 312 7.14 -2.81 -12.52
N CYS A 313 7.16 -3.17 -11.24
CA CYS A 313 8.11 -2.65 -10.28
C CYS A 313 8.32 -3.66 -9.15
N GLN A 314 9.56 -3.75 -8.68
CA GLN A 314 9.93 -4.42 -7.44
C GLN A 314 10.25 -3.37 -6.36
N THR A 315 9.48 -3.37 -5.28
CA THR A 315 9.76 -2.61 -4.04
C THR A 315 10.25 -3.53 -2.93
N VAL A 316 9.68 -4.73 -2.85
CA VAL A 316 10.09 -5.81 -1.97
C VAL A 316 10.44 -7.03 -2.80
N ARG A 317 11.64 -7.60 -2.57
CA ARG A 317 12.03 -8.86 -3.18
C ARG A 317 11.34 -10.02 -2.50
N ARG A 318 10.81 -10.95 -3.29
CA ARG A 318 10.23 -12.21 -2.82
C ARG A 318 11.08 -13.39 -3.33
N PRO A 319 11.35 -14.40 -2.49
CA PRO A 319 12.14 -15.56 -2.89
C PRO A 319 11.34 -16.50 -3.81
N PRO A 320 12.00 -17.48 -4.48
CA PRO A 320 11.35 -18.50 -5.30
C PRO A 320 10.15 -19.19 -4.63
N THR A 321 10.27 -19.53 -3.34
CA THR A 321 9.23 -20.21 -2.54
C THR A 321 7.90 -19.45 -2.54
N TYR A 322 7.94 -18.11 -2.49
CA TYR A 322 6.75 -17.27 -2.55
C TYR A 322 5.93 -17.47 -3.83
N TYR A 323 6.61 -17.76 -4.95
CA TYR A 323 5.98 -17.91 -6.25
C TYR A 323 5.61 -19.36 -6.59
N LYS A 324 6.01 -20.34 -5.77
CA LYS A 324 5.80 -21.76 -6.05
C LYS A 324 4.34 -22.10 -6.42
N PRO A 325 3.30 -21.66 -5.67
CA PRO A 325 1.92 -21.95 -6.04
C PRO A 325 1.50 -21.36 -7.41
N LEU A 326 2.05 -20.20 -7.78
CA LEU A 326 1.81 -19.57 -9.08
C LEU A 326 2.53 -20.35 -10.19
N VAL A 327 3.76 -20.80 -9.96
CA VAL A 327 4.50 -21.61 -10.94
C VAL A 327 3.83 -22.97 -11.16
N ASP A 328 3.34 -23.61 -10.11
CA ASP A 328 2.60 -24.87 -10.20
C ASP A 328 1.33 -24.70 -11.05
N LYS A 329 0.66 -23.55 -10.93
CA LYS A 329 -0.47 -23.18 -11.80
C LYS A 329 -0.03 -22.92 -13.25
N GLU A 330 1.04 -22.18 -13.46
CA GLU A 330 1.54 -21.82 -14.81
C GLU A 330 2.09 -23.01 -15.59
N THR A 331 2.56 -24.05 -14.90
CA THR A 331 3.13 -25.27 -15.50
C THR A 331 2.08 -26.32 -15.86
N LYS A 332 0.84 -26.21 -15.35
CA LYS A 332 -0.27 -27.08 -15.77
C LYS A 332 -0.55 -26.97 -17.26
N ALA A 333 -0.96 -28.08 -17.87
CA ALA A 333 -1.35 -28.15 -19.28
C ALA A 333 -2.43 -27.10 -19.59
N LEU A 334 -2.28 -26.35 -20.69
CA LEU A 334 -3.20 -25.26 -21.03
C LEU A 334 -4.62 -25.79 -21.29
N GLU A 335 -4.71 -27.00 -21.83
CA GLU A 335 -5.94 -27.73 -22.11
C GLU A 335 -6.79 -27.98 -20.85
N SER A 336 -6.16 -27.95 -19.67
CA SER A 336 -6.85 -28.08 -18.37
C SER A 336 -7.49 -26.78 -17.88
N SER A 337 -7.18 -25.64 -18.52
CA SER A 337 -7.75 -24.33 -18.18
C SER A 337 -9.09 -24.09 -18.90
N PHE A 338 -9.88 -23.13 -18.41
CA PHE A 338 -11.13 -22.71 -19.07
C PHE A 338 -10.87 -22.16 -20.48
N LYS A 339 -11.88 -22.24 -21.36
CA LYS A 339 -11.76 -21.91 -22.78
C LYS A 339 -11.27 -20.47 -23.00
N GLU A 340 -11.74 -19.54 -22.18
CA GLU A 340 -11.37 -18.12 -22.20
C GLU A 340 -9.86 -17.94 -21.95
N VAL A 341 -9.30 -18.71 -21.02
CA VAL A 341 -7.85 -18.71 -20.72
C VAL A 341 -7.07 -19.25 -21.90
N GLN A 342 -7.51 -20.36 -22.50
CA GLN A 342 -6.88 -20.94 -23.68
C GLN A 342 -6.81 -19.92 -24.83
N MET A 343 -7.92 -19.22 -25.10
CA MET A 343 -7.98 -18.19 -26.14
C MET A 343 -7.01 -17.02 -25.88
N LEU A 344 -6.93 -16.54 -24.63
CA LEU A 344 -6.02 -15.45 -24.26
C LEU A 344 -4.54 -15.85 -24.34
N MET A 345 -4.21 -17.14 -24.30
CA MET A 345 -2.84 -17.65 -24.41
C MET A 345 -2.35 -17.85 -25.84
N ASN A 346 -3.20 -17.70 -26.87
CA ASN A 346 -2.81 -17.88 -28.27
C ASN A 346 -1.62 -16.99 -28.67
N HIS A 347 -1.65 -15.71 -28.30
CA HIS A 347 -0.55 -14.78 -28.61
C HIS A 347 0.73 -15.09 -27.82
N GLN A 348 0.61 -15.58 -26.60
CA GLN A 348 1.76 -16.06 -25.84
C GLN A 348 2.41 -17.27 -26.51
N GLN A 349 1.62 -18.24 -26.99
CA GLN A 349 2.14 -19.40 -27.72
C GLN A 349 2.78 -19.02 -29.05
N GLU A 350 2.21 -18.04 -29.76
CA GLU A 350 2.80 -17.45 -30.98
C GLU A 350 4.17 -16.84 -30.68
N PHE A 351 4.28 -16.04 -29.61
CA PHE A 351 5.54 -15.44 -29.18
C PHE A 351 6.58 -16.50 -28.75
N GLU A 352 6.18 -17.50 -27.96
CA GLU A 352 7.07 -18.60 -27.57
C GLU A 352 7.59 -19.38 -28.78
N SER A 353 6.72 -19.60 -29.78
CA SER A 353 7.11 -20.26 -31.03
C SER A 353 8.07 -19.40 -31.85
N HIS A 354 7.85 -18.09 -31.90
CA HIS A 354 8.75 -17.15 -32.55
C HIS A 354 10.14 -17.16 -31.89
N VAL A 355 10.21 -17.07 -30.56
CA VAL A 355 11.48 -17.13 -29.82
C VAL A 355 12.21 -18.46 -30.04
N LYS A 356 11.49 -19.58 -30.04
CA LYS A 356 12.07 -20.91 -30.35
C LYS A 356 12.62 -20.97 -31.77
N SER A 357 11.98 -20.32 -32.75
CA SER A 357 12.48 -20.29 -34.14
C SER A 357 13.77 -19.47 -34.31
N LEU A 358 14.02 -18.50 -33.43
CA LEU A 358 15.25 -17.71 -33.41
C LEU A 358 16.42 -18.45 -32.75
N ALA A 359 16.15 -19.44 -31.90
CA ALA A 359 17.17 -20.31 -31.32
C ALA A 359 17.62 -21.34 -32.37
N LEU A 360 18.78 -21.12 -32.99
CA LEU A 360 19.39 -22.01 -33.99
C LEU A 360 19.34 -23.50 -33.56
N PRO A 361 19.14 -24.46 -34.50
CA PRO A 361 19.42 -25.86 -34.21
C PRO A 361 20.92 -26.00 -33.93
N ALA A 362 21.28 -26.59 -32.79
CA ALA A 362 22.66 -26.99 -32.55
C ALA A 362 23.14 -27.87 -33.71
N SER A 363 24.21 -27.46 -34.39
CA SER A 363 24.84 -28.24 -35.44
C SER A 363 25.15 -29.65 -34.94
N SER A 364 24.78 -30.67 -35.71
CA SER A 364 24.90 -32.10 -35.38
C SER A 364 26.34 -32.65 -35.29
N ASP A 365 27.36 -31.79 -35.27
CA ASP A 365 28.78 -32.19 -35.33
C ASP A 365 29.62 -31.66 -34.15
N ALA A 366 29.18 -31.91 -32.92
CA ALA A 366 30.02 -31.72 -31.74
C ALA A 366 29.80 -32.85 -30.73
N LYS A 367 30.57 -33.93 -30.88
CA LYS A 367 30.57 -35.07 -29.94
C LYS A 367 31.34 -34.81 -28.64
N ASP A 368 31.96 -33.65 -28.44
CA ASP A 368 32.75 -33.34 -27.25
C ASP A 368 32.55 -31.89 -26.76
N ALA A 369 31.35 -31.57 -26.27
CA ALA A 369 31.09 -30.34 -25.52
C ALA A 369 30.34 -30.65 -24.23
N VAL A 370 31.08 -31.13 -23.23
CA VAL A 370 30.62 -31.13 -21.83
C VAL A 370 30.67 -29.66 -21.36
N ASN A 371 29.53 -29.10 -20.94
CA ASN A 371 29.33 -27.73 -20.45
C ASN A 371 29.30 -26.58 -21.48
N ALA A 372 28.43 -26.66 -22.48
CA ALA A 372 27.81 -25.46 -23.06
C ALA A 372 26.33 -25.45 -22.66
N GLY A 373 25.91 -24.47 -21.87
CA GLY A 373 24.53 -24.31 -21.41
C GLY A 373 23.58 -24.27 -22.60
N GLY A 374 22.90 -25.39 -22.85
CA GLY A 374 21.85 -25.47 -23.85
C GLY A 374 20.78 -24.45 -23.52
N ASN A 375 20.40 -23.62 -24.50
CA ASN A 375 19.27 -22.70 -24.43
C ASN A 375 17.97 -23.49 -24.21
N VAL A 376 17.73 -23.94 -22.98
CA VAL A 376 16.42 -24.41 -22.56
C VAL A 376 15.56 -23.16 -22.50
N VAL A 377 14.63 -23.01 -23.44
CA VAL A 377 13.64 -21.93 -23.44
C VAL A 377 12.73 -22.14 -22.23
N MET A 378 13.12 -21.57 -21.08
CA MET A 378 12.33 -21.59 -19.85
C MET A 378 11.21 -20.56 -19.95
N SER A 379 10.00 -20.92 -19.49
CA SER A 379 8.89 -19.96 -19.43
C SER A 379 9.17 -18.83 -18.46
N SER A 380 8.53 -17.67 -18.65
CA SER A 380 8.66 -16.53 -17.73
C SER A 380 8.32 -16.88 -16.28
N ALA A 381 7.37 -17.79 -16.06
CA ALA A 381 7.00 -18.27 -14.74
C ALA A 381 8.12 -19.12 -14.12
N LEU A 382 8.70 -20.06 -14.88
CA LEU A 382 9.80 -20.91 -14.39
C LEU A 382 11.07 -20.12 -14.09
N LYS A 383 11.33 -19.02 -14.80
CA LYS A 383 12.44 -18.11 -14.48
C LYS A 383 12.34 -17.56 -13.05
N SER A 384 11.13 -17.40 -12.50
CA SER A 384 10.92 -17.00 -11.08
C SER A 384 11.51 -17.97 -10.06
N GLN A 385 11.82 -19.20 -10.47
CA GLN A 385 12.41 -20.24 -9.63
C GLN A 385 13.94 -20.29 -9.68
N VAL A 386 14.60 -19.45 -10.48
CA VAL A 386 16.06 -19.37 -10.53
C VAL A 386 16.55 -18.69 -9.23
N PRO A 387 17.31 -19.40 -8.36
CA PRO A 387 17.84 -18.82 -7.15
C PRO A 387 18.94 -17.83 -7.49
N MET A 388 18.81 -16.58 -7.01
CA MET A 388 19.74 -15.50 -7.34
C MET A 388 20.69 -15.16 -6.19
N ILE A 389 20.34 -15.48 -4.94
CA ILE A 389 21.16 -15.24 -3.76
C ILE A 389 21.60 -16.60 -3.21
N ALA A 390 22.89 -16.75 -2.92
CA ALA A 390 23.42 -17.99 -2.34
C ALA A 390 22.99 -18.08 -0.86
N GLY A 391 22.45 -19.22 -0.45
CA GLY A 391 21.99 -19.43 0.92
C GLY A 391 20.68 -18.69 1.25
N GLU A 392 19.69 -18.72 0.36
CA GLU A 392 18.27 -18.39 0.64
C GLU A 392 17.61 -19.40 1.61
N ASP A 393 18.39 -19.81 2.62
CA ASP A 393 18.05 -20.45 3.88
C ASP A 393 18.32 -19.42 5.00
N HIS A 394 17.79 -18.19 4.88
CA HIS A 394 17.68 -17.36 6.08
C HIS A 394 16.78 -18.13 7.06
N PRO A 395 17.02 -18.13 8.38
CA PRO A 395 16.15 -18.82 9.35
C PRO A 395 14.66 -18.40 9.34
N ASP A 396 14.29 -17.41 8.51
CA ASP A 396 12.94 -16.91 8.27
C ASP A 396 12.42 -17.22 6.84
N ASP A 397 13.19 -17.84 5.93
CA ASP A 397 12.75 -18.19 4.56
C ASP A 397 12.21 -19.65 4.49
N HIS A 398 11.82 -20.23 5.64
CA HIS A 398 11.22 -21.56 5.74
C HIS A 398 9.74 -21.57 5.36
N ALA A 399 9.17 -22.77 5.15
CA ALA A 399 7.77 -22.96 4.74
C ALA A 399 6.76 -22.22 5.63
N GLU A 400 7.06 -22.04 6.92
CA GLU A 400 6.22 -21.29 7.87
C GLU A 400 6.06 -19.81 7.50
N ALA A 401 7.01 -19.22 6.78
CA ALA A 401 6.94 -17.84 6.33
C ALA A 401 6.03 -17.64 5.10
N PHE A 402 5.72 -18.74 4.39
CA PHE A 402 4.88 -18.78 3.20
C PHE A 402 3.86 -19.92 3.33
N PRO A 403 2.89 -19.81 4.25
CA PRO A 403 1.95 -20.89 4.51
C PRO A 403 1.14 -21.22 3.25
N GLU A 404 1.07 -22.52 2.93
CA GLU A 404 0.39 -23.01 1.73
C GLU A 404 -1.11 -22.69 1.77
N GLY A 405 -1.68 -22.31 0.62
CA GLY A 405 -3.10 -21.96 0.50
C GLY A 405 -3.49 -20.58 1.07
N MET A 406 -2.61 -19.92 1.83
CA MET A 406 -2.91 -18.62 2.45
C MET A 406 -2.59 -17.46 1.52
N VAL A 407 -3.61 -16.63 1.24
CA VAL A 407 -3.50 -15.48 0.34
C VAL A 407 -4.00 -14.17 0.96
N ASP A 408 -3.43 -13.06 0.50
CA ASP A 408 -3.86 -11.70 0.84
C ASP A 408 -5.16 -11.29 0.12
N VAL A 409 -5.63 -10.07 0.38
CA VAL A 409 -6.85 -9.49 -0.23
C VAL A 409 -6.82 -9.42 -1.76
N ASN A 410 -5.64 -9.56 -2.36
CA ASN A 410 -5.40 -9.54 -3.81
C ASN A 410 -5.22 -10.96 -4.39
N GLY A 411 -5.36 -11.99 -3.56
CA GLY A 411 -5.10 -13.37 -3.94
C GLY A 411 -3.62 -13.61 -4.24
N GLN A 412 -2.72 -13.00 -3.47
CA GLN A 412 -1.28 -13.25 -3.50
C GLN A 412 -0.84 -14.04 -2.27
N GLN A 413 0.16 -14.91 -2.39
CA GLN A 413 0.75 -15.60 -1.25
C GLN A 413 1.05 -14.61 -0.11
N VAL A 414 0.68 -14.97 1.11
CA VAL A 414 1.05 -14.20 2.31
C VAL A 414 2.54 -14.38 2.58
N ASP A 415 3.23 -13.29 2.90
CA ASP A 415 4.64 -13.28 3.32
C ASP A 415 4.71 -12.86 4.79
N LEU A 416 5.00 -13.83 5.66
CA LEU A 416 5.06 -13.68 7.12
C LEU A 416 6.47 -13.38 7.64
N ARG A 417 7.45 -13.16 6.76
CA ARG A 417 8.83 -12.90 7.18
C ARG A 417 8.88 -11.70 8.11
N SER A 418 9.67 -11.84 9.19
CA SER A 418 9.86 -10.77 10.18
C SER A 418 10.60 -9.56 9.59
N ARG A 419 11.32 -9.78 8.48
CA ARG A 419 12.16 -8.80 7.80
C ARG A 419 12.11 -9.01 6.28
N ASN A 420 12.10 -7.92 5.53
CA ASN A 420 12.10 -7.94 4.06
C ASN A 420 12.96 -6.78 3.49
N SER A 421 13.08 -6.72 2.15
CA SER A 421 13.86 -5.70 1.42
C SER A 421 13.56 -4.26 1.80
N TRP A 422 12.32 -3.98 2.22
CA TRP A 422 11.87 -2.62 2.59
C TRP A 422 12.62 -2.06 3.80
N LEU A 423 13.14 -2.94 4.66
CA LEU A 423 13.85 -2.57 5.88
C LEU A 423 15.38 -2.65 5.77
N LEU A 424 15.92 -3.14 4.64
CA LEU A 424 17.36 -3.33 4.48
C LEU A 424 18.10 -2.00 4.32
N ARG A 425 19.27 -1.88 4.92
CA ARG A 425 20.17 -0.72 4.87
C ARG A 425 21.38 -1.00 3.98
N MET A 426 22.22 0.02 3.80
CA MET A 426 23.53 -0.15 3.16
C MET A 426 24.35 -1.24 3.89
N GLY A 427 24.96 -2.15 3.14
CA GLY A 427 25.66 -3.32 3.67
C GLY A 427 24.77 -4.55 3.92
N GLU A 428 23.44 -4.42 3.81
CA GLU A 428 22.50 -5.53 4.04
C GLU A 428 21.77 -5.98 2.75
N VAL A 429 21.85 -5.19 1.68
CA VAL A 429 21.24 -5.52 0.38
C VAL A 429 22.20 -6.38 -0.41
N ALA A 430 21.77 -7.58 -0.80
CA ALA A 430 22.60 -8.48 -1.60
C ALA A 430 22.82 -7.94 -3.03
N THR A 431 24.02 -8.14 -3.58
CA THR A 431 24.36 -7.70 -4.94
C THR A 431 23.35 -8.17 -6.01
N PRO A 432 22.90 -9.44 -6.02
CA PRO A 432 21.91 -9.90 -6.99
C PRO A 432 20.55 -9.19 -6.88
N GLU A 433 20.13 -8.81 -5.67
CA GLU A 433 18.90 -8.05 -5.46
C GLU A 433 19.01 -6.61 -5.99
N VAL A 434 20.17 -5.97 -5.83
CA VAL A 434 20.41 -4.65 -6.44
C VAL A 434 20.29 -4.74 -7.97
N ALA A 435 20.93 -5.75 -8.58
CA ALA A 435 20.86 -5.96 -10.03
C ALA A 435 19.44 -6.25 -10.50
N GLU A 436 18.69 -7.10 -9.78
CA GLU A 436 17.29 -7.43 -10.07
C GLU A 436 16.39 -6.19 -10.03
N VAL A 437 16.51 -5.36 -8.98
CA VAL A 437 15.70 -4.15 -8.84
C VAL A 437 16.02 -3.14 -9.95
N PHE A 438 17.28 -2.97 -10.34
CA PHE A 438 17.64 -2.12 -11.47
C PHE A 438 17.18 -2.69 -12.82
N ALA A 439 17.28 -4.01 -13.02
CA ALA A 439 16.80 -4.67 -14.22
C ALA A 439 15.30 -4.41 -14.43
N ILE A 440 14.51 -4.62 -13.39
CA ILE A 440 13.04 -4.49 -13.45
C ILE A 440 12.61 -3.02 -13.49
N ASN A 441 13.11 -2.18 -12.58
CA ASN A 441 12.57 -0.83 -12.38
C ASN A 441 13.18 0.23 -13.31
N THR A 442 14.33 -0.04 -13.92
CA THR A 442 15.10 0.96 -14.68
C THR A 442 15.46 0.47 -16.07
N LEU A 443 16.18 -0.66 -16.18
CA LEU A 443 16.70 -1.13 -17.47
C LEU A 443 15.59 -1.61 -18.37
N ALA A 444 14.61 -2.36 -17.86
CA ALA A 444 13.48 -2.83 -18.66
C ALA A 444 12.67 -1.67 -19.26
N PRO A 445 12.24 -0.65 -18.48
CA PRO A 445 11.63 0.57 -19.04
C PRO A 445 12.51 1.27 -20.08
N PHE A 446 13.81 1.40 -19.83
CA PHE A 446 14.75 2.03 -20.77
C PHE A 446 14.84 1.26 -22.09
N ILE A 447 15.04 -0.06 -22.04
CA ILE A 447 15.15 -0.93 -23.22
C ILE A 447 13.86 -0.87 -24.04
N MET A 448 12.70 -1.01 -23.39
CA MET A 448 11.40 -0.91 -24.06
C MET A 448 11.22 0.45 -24.73
N ASN A 449 11.51 1.55 -24.03
CA ASN A 449 11.39 2.89 -24.62
C ASN A 449 12.36 3.06 -25.81
N ASN A 450 13.61 2.63 -25.66
CA ASN A 450 14.64 2.76 -26.69
C ASN A 450 14.29 1.98 -27.97
N ARG A 451 13.73 0.77 -27.84
CA ARG A 451 13.36 -0.06 -29.00
C ARG A 451 12.00 0.31 -29.59
N LEU A 452 11.01 0.63 -28.74
CA LEU A 452 9.63 0.84 -29.18
C LEU A 452 9.31 2.29 -29.59
N VAL A 453 10.23 3.24 -29.40
CA VAL A 453 10.02 4.64 -29.83
C VAL A 453 9.69 4.76 -31.32
N LEU A 454 10.34 3.96 -32.17
CA LEU A 454 10.07 3.94 -33.61
C LEU A 454 8.66 3.40 -33.92
N LEU A 455 8.14 2.50 -33.10
CA LEU A 455 6.77 2.01 -33.24
C LEU A 455 5.74 3.05 -32.78
N LEU A 456 6.05 3.83 -31.73
CA LEU A 456 5.24 4.99 -31.33
C LEU A 456 5.14 6.02 -32.47
N GLU A 457 6.22 6.28 -33.18
CA GLU A 457 6.25 7.22 -34.31
C GLU A 457 5.38 6.75 -35.49
N LYS A 458 5.22 5.43 -35.70
CA LYS A 458 4.37 4.87 -36.76
C LYS A 458 2.88 5.17 -36.59
N SER A 459 2.41 5.49 -35.37
CA SER A 459 0.99 5.79 -35.11
C SER A 459 0.49 7.07 -35.79
N GLY A 460 1.39 7.93 -36.29
CA GLY A 460 1.07 9.13 -37.06
C GLY A 460 1.70 10.38 -36.45
N LYS A 461 2.23 11.29 -37.28
CA LYS A 461 3.04 12.43 -36.81
C LYS A 461 2.29 13.38 -35.86
N ASP A 462 1.01 13.64 -36.16
CA ASP A 462 0.18 14.58 -35.40
C ASP A 462 -0.64 13.91 -34.29
N GLU A 463 -0.55 12.58 -34.14
CA GLU A 463 -1.20 11.88 -33.04
C GLU A 463 -0.40 12.05 -31.74
N LYS A 464 -1.10 12.18 -30.62
CA LYS A 464 -0.49 12.23 -29.27
C LYS A 464 -0.22 10.81 -28.79
N LYS A 465 1.02 10.53 -28.37
CA LYS A 465 1.42 9.26 -27.77
C LYS A 465 1.93 9.51 -26.36
N PHE A 466 1.79 8.53 -25.49
CA PHE A 466 2.09 8.71 -24.07
C PHE A 466 3.00 7.61 -23.54
N ILE A 467 3.99 8.00 -22.75
CA ILE A 467 4.80 7.08 -21.95
C ILE A 467 4.61 7.48 -20.48
N VAL A 468 4.13 6.55 -19.67
CA VAL A 468 3.95 6.76 -18.23
C VAL A 468 4.88 5.84 -17.47
N ASN A 469 5.82 6.43 -16.76
CA ASN A 469 6.70 5.75 -15.83
C ASN A 469 6.05 5.75 -14.44
N VAL A 470 5.58 4.60 -13.98
CA VAL A 470 5.01 4.48 -12.63
C VAL A 470 6.14 4.54 -11.61
N SER A 471 6.29 5.71 -11.00
CA SER A 471 7.30 6.01 -10.01
C SER A 471 6.65 6.09 -8.63
N ALA A 472 7.41 6.57 -7.66
CA ALA A 472 6.93 6.77 -6.31
C ALA A 472 7.76 7.83 -5.60
N MET A 473 7.29 8.22 -4.44
CA MET A 473 8.00 9.03 -3.46
C MET A 473 9.45 8.57 -3.15
N GLU A 474 9.75 7.29 -3.33
CA GLU A 474 11.08 6.67 -3.19
C GLU A 474 12.08 7.22 -4.21
N GLY A 475 11.61 7.63 -5.40
CA GLY A 475 12.44 8.27 -6.43
C GLY A 475 12.67 9.76 -6.23
N LYS A 476 12.07 10.36 -5.19
CA LYS A 476 12.14 11.80 -4.94
C LYS A 476 13.41 12.23 -4.22
N PHE A 477 14.12 13.27 -4.67
CA PHE A 477 15.36 13.74 -4.01
C PHE A 477 15.08 14.63 -2.80
N TYR A 478 14.27 15.68 -2.99
CA TYR A 478 14.08 16.72 -1.98
C TYR A 478 12.97 16.35 -0.98
N ARG A 479 13.23 15.35 -0.14
CA ARG A 479 12.37 14.98 1.00
C ARG A 479 13.14 14.25 2.08
N TYR A 480 12.54 14.11 3.25
CA TYR A 480 13.06 13.18 4.25
C TYR A 480 13.06 11.74 3.72
N LYS A 481 14.18 11.04 3.93
CA LYS A 481 14.42 9.65 3.58
C LYS A 481 14.91 8.89 4.82
N THR A 482 14.44 7.66 4.96
CA THR A 482 15.00 6.72 5.93
C THR A 482 16.26 6.07 5.34
N PRO A 483 17.13 5.44 6.15
CA PRO A 483 18.30 4.72 5.65
C PRO A 483 17.95 3.35 5.01
N ASN A 484 16.65 3.02 4.88
CA ASN A 484 16.19 1.72 4.43
C ASN A 484 15.94 1.72 2.90
N HIS A 485 15.86 0.51 2.30
CA HIS A 485 15.60 0.24 0.88
C HIS A 485 16.36 1.17 -0.10
N PRO A 486 17.67 1.41 0.09
CA PRO A 486 18.41 2.36 -0.73
C PRO A 486 18.40 2.00 -2.22
N HIS A 487 18.43 0.70 -2.53
CA HIS A 487 18.39 0.17 -3.90
C HIS A 487 17.08 0.51 -4.64
N THR A 488 15.92 0.41 -3.97
CA THR A 488 14.62 0.84 -4.54
C THR A 488 14.57 2.35 -4.75
N ASN A 489 15.06 3.13 -3.78
CA ASN A 489 15.16 4.58 -3.89
C ASN A 489 16.02 4.98 -5.11
N MET A 490 17.20 4.38 -5.26
CA MET A 490 18.10 4.62 -6.39
C MET A 490 17.46 4.27 -7.73
N ALA A 491 16.81 3.11 -7.83
CA ALA A 491 16.18 2.67 -9.08
C ALA A 491 15.00 3.58 -9.48
N LYS A 492 14.14 3.99 -8.53
CA LYS A 492 13.05 4.93 -8.80
C LYS A 492 13.57 6.33 -9.17
N ALA A 493 14.66 6.78 -8.57
CA ALA A 493 15.31 8.03 -8.95
C ALA A 493 15.90 7.96 -10.37
N ALA A 494 16.49 6.83 -10.76
CA ALA A 494 16.98 6.61 -12.12
C ALA A 494 15.84 6.62 -13.15
N LEU A 495 14.70 5.99 -12.84
CA LEU A 495 13.50 6.03 -13.67
C LEU A 495 12.96 7.46 -13.83
N ASN A 496 12.92 8.24 -12.74
CA ASN A 496 12.56 9.66 -12.78
C ASN A 496 13.53 10.49 -13.63
N MET A 497 14.83 10.20 -13.53
CA MET A 497 15.85 10.88 -14.32
C MET A 497 15.69 10.60 -15.82
N MET A 498 15.31 9.38 -16.21
CA MET A 498 14.97 9.07 -17.60
C MET A 498 13.82 9.95 -18.12
N THR A 499 12.72 10.07 -17.35
CA THR A 499 11.62 11.00 -17.71
C THR A 499 12.13 12.42 -17.88
N ARG A 500 12.90 12.93 -16.92
CA ARG A 500 13.41 14.30 -16.93
C ARG A 500 14.35 14.56 -18.11
N THR A 501 15.12 13.56 -18.52
CA THR A 501 16.14 13.67 -19.57
C THR A 501 15.53 13.55 -20.97
N CYS A 502 14.65 12.58 -21.18
CA CYS A 502 14.20 12.20 -22.52
C CYS A 502 12.92 12.92 -22.98
N ALA A 503 12.09 13.42 -22.05
CA ALA A 503 10.74 13.89 -22.38
C ALA A 503 10.70 15.10 -23.31
N GLU A 504 11.65 16.05 -23.19
CA GLU A 504 11.66 17.23 -24.05
C GLU A 504 11.98 16.88 -25.51
N ASP A 505 12.94 16.00 -25.74
CA ASP A 505 13.24 15.50 -27.08
C ASP A 505 12.05 14.72 -27.68
N LEU A 506 11.47 13.81 -26.90
CA LEU A 506 10.32 13.00 -27.32
C LEU A 506 9.08 13.85 -27.64
N SER A 507 8.88 14.97 -26.93
CA SER A 507 7.74 15.86 -27.16
C SER A 507 7.71 16.45 -28.57
N LYS A 508 8.88 16.65 -29.19
CA LYS A 508 9.00 17.13 -30.59
C LYS A 508 8.47 16.12 -31.62
N ARG A 509 8.29 14.87 -31.19
CA ARG A 509 7.74 13.75 -31.97
C ARG A 509 6.31 13.39 -31.54
N SER A 510 5.66 14.27 -30.77
CA SER A 510 4.33 14.08 -30.18
C SER A 510 4.26 12.89 -29.20
N ILE A 511 5.39 12.56 -28.55
CA ILE A 511 5.50 11.51 -27.54
C ILE A 511 5.71 12.16 -26.17
N TYR A 512 4.73 12.05 -25.28
CA TYR A 512 4.70 12.73 -23.99
C TYR A 512 5.04 11.75 -22.87
N MET A 513 6.27 11.85 -22.35
CA MET A 513 6.75 11.02 -21.26
C MET A 513 6.56 11.70 -19.90
N THR A 514 5.96 11.00 -18.93
CA THR A 514 5.73 11.49 -17.55
C THR A 514 6.12 10.44 -16.51
N SER A 515 6.48 10.90 -15.30
CA SER A 515 6.59 10.05 -14.12
C SER A 515 5.37 10.28 -13.23
N VAL A 516 4.80 9.23 -12.65
CA VAL A 516 3.60 9.34 -11.80
C VAL A 516 3.77 8.58 -10.50
N ASP A 517 3.53 9.24 -9.37
CA ASP A 517 3.37 8.63 -8.05
C ASP A 517 1.94 8.10 -7.88
N THR A 518 1.84 6.82 -7.54
CA THR A 518 0.55 6.14 -7.37
C THR A 518 -0.19 6.54 -6.10
N GLY A 519 0.48 7.20 -5.16
CA GLY A 519 0.02 7.36 -3.79
C GLY A 519 0.14 6.05 -2.98
N TRP A 520 -0.34 6.11 -1.73
CA TRP A 520 -0.11 5.06 -0.74
C TRP A 520 -1.27 4.07 -0.72
N ILE A 521 -1.05 2.89 -1.32
CA ILE A 521 -2.06 1.83 -1.45
C ILE A 521 -1.76 0.58 -0.63
N ASN A 522 -0.49 0.28 -0.34
CA ASN A 522 -0.05 -0.87 0.46
C ASN A 522 1.00 -0.44 1.49
N ASP A 523 1.17 -1.22 2.55
CA ASP A 523 2.26 -1.06 3.52
C ASP A 523 3.32 -2.15 3.27
N GLU A 524 4.51 -1.75 2.83
CA GLU A 524 5.60 -2.65 2.47
C GLU A 524 6.38 -3.19 3.69
N ASN A 525 6.10 -2.70 4.90
CA ASN A 525 6.67 -3.27 6.12
C ASN A 525 6.29 -4.76 6.26
N PRO A 526 7.10 -5.56 6.99
CA PRO A 526 6.72 -6.89 7.42
C PRO A 526 5.30 -6.94 7.99
N LEU A 527 4.54 -7.97 7.63
CA LEU A 527 3.09 -8.01 7.83
C LEU A 527 2.68 -7.83 9.29
N ALA A 528 3.40 -8.47 10.22
CA ALA A 528 3.16 -8.32 11.65
C ALA A 528 3.34 -6.87 12.14
N LYS A 529 4.36 -6.16 11.63
CA LYS A 529 4.63 -4.76 11.98
C LYS A 529 3.56 -3.83 11.42
N ALA A 530 3.18 -4.04 10.17
CA ALA A 530 2.14 -3.27 9.51
C ALA A 530 0.76 -3.50 10.17
N HIS A 531 0.45 -4.75 10.55
CA HIS A 531 -0.74 -5.11 11.33
C HIS A 531 -0.76 -4.42 12.70
N ALA A 532 0.33 -4.50 13.47
CA ALA A 532 0.41 -3.84 14.78
C ALA A 532 0.24 -2.31 14.66
N HIS A 533 0.80 -1.69 13.62
CA HIS A 533 0.59 -0.27 13.34
C HIS A 533 -0.88 0.03 13.01
N ALA A 534 -1.51 -0.79 12.17
CA ALA A 534 -2.93 -0.68 11.80
C ALA A 534 -3.85 -0.76 13.03
N GLU A 535 -3.63 -1.73 13.92
CA GLU A 535 -4.40 -1.90 15.15
C GLU A 535 -4.21 -0.74 16.12
N ALA A 536 -2.95 -0.37 16.40
CA ALA A 536 -2.64 0.67 17.38
C ALA A 536 -3.13 2.07 16.96
N HIS A 537 -3.11 2.37 15.66
CA HIS A 537 -3.43 3.70 15.13
C HIS A 537 -4.77 3.76 14.39
N ASN A 538 -5.53 2.65 14.35
CA ASN A 538 -6.73 2.51 13.51
C ASN A 538 -6.40 2.91 12.05
N PHE A 539 -5.25 2.49 11.55
CA PHE A 539 -4.72 2.91 10.24
C PHE A 539 -5.14 1.94 9.12
N GLN A 540 -5.41 2.50 7.94
CA GLN A 540 -5.48 1.81 6.65
C GLN A 540 -4.82 2.70 5.60
N THR A 541 -4.48 2.16 4.45
CA THR A 541 -3.94 2.97 3.35
C THR A 541 -5.02 3.95 2.85
N PRO A 542 -4.66 5.21 2.54
CA PRO A 542 -5.63 6.29 2.27
C PRO A 542 -6.40 6.14 0.95
N ILE A 543 -5.87 5.37 0.00
CA ILE A 543 -6.43 5.14 -1.33
C ILE A 543 -6.30 3.67 -1.71
N ASP A 544 -6.92 3.26 -2.81
CA ASP A 544 -6.87 1.89 -3.35
C ASP A 544 -6.25 1.83 -4.76
N GLU A 545 -6.19 0.62 -5.31
CA GLU A 545 -5.58 0.34 -6.60
C GLU A 545 -6.33 0.98 -7.77
N ILE A 546 -7.64 1.22 -7.64
CA ILE A 546 -8.44 1.93 -8.66
C ILE A 546 -8.04 3.40 -8.72
N ASP A 547 -7.89 4.05 -7.57
CA ASP A 547 -7.42 5.44 -7.47
C ASP A 547 -5.99 5.56 -8.00
N ALA A 548 -5.11 4.64 -7.59
CA ALA A 548 -3.74 4.58 -8.09
C ALA A 548 -3.69 4.40 -9.62
N ALA A 549 -4.51 3.52 -10.19
CA ALA A 549 -4.61 3.36 -11.64
C ALA A 549 -5.13 4.63 -12.33
N ALA A 550 -6.11 5.33 -11.72
CA ALA A 550 -6.59 6.62 -12.24
C ALA A 550 -5.48 7.68 -12.25
N ARG A 551 -4.63 7.74 -11.21
CA ARG A 551 -3.46 8.64 -11.17
C ARG A 551 -2.49 8.33 -12.29
N VAL A 552 -2.16 7.04 -12.48
CA VAL A 552 -1.25 6.57 -13.53
C VAL A 552 -1.76 6.95 -14.92
N LEU A 553 -3.06 6.80 -15.19
CA LEU A 553 -3.64 7.05 -16.51
C LEU A 553 -4.11 8.49 -16.73
N ASP A 554 -4.17 9.33 -15.70
CA ASP A 554 -4.59 10.73 -15.80
C ASP A 554 -3.85 11.52 -16.91
N PRO A 555 -2.51 11.51 -17.03
CA PRO A 555 -1.83 12.23 -18.12
C PRO A 555 -2.23 11.75 -19.52
N VAL A 556 -2.58 10.46 -19.65
CA VAL A 556 -3.07 9.88 -20.92
C VAL A 556 -4.49 10.39 -21.21
N PHE A 557 -5.41 10.24 -20.27
CA PHE A 557 -6.81 10.63 -20.46
C PHE A 557 -6.99 12.15 -20.59
N VAL A 558 -6.29 12.96 -19.80
CA VAL A 558 -6.25 14.42 -19.99
C VAL A 558 -5.69 14.77 -21.36
N GLY A 559 -4.63 14.09 -21.79
CA GLY A 559 -4.00 14.33 -23.08
C GLY A 559 -4.90 14.05 -24.28
N TYR A 560 -5.77 13.03 -24.19
CA TYR A 560 -6.75 12.73 -25.23
C TYR A 560 -8.02 13.59 -25.15
N ASN A 561 -8.49 13.92 -23.94
CA ASN A 561 -9.72 14.70 -23.75
C ASN A 561 -9.52 16.22 -23.90
N SER A 562 -8.29 16.70 -23.87
CA SER A 562 -7.98 18.13 -23.89
C SER A 562 -6.80 18.46 -24.81
N ASN A 563 -6.58 19.74 -25.07
CA ASN A 563 -5.40 20.22 -25.79
C ASN A 563 -4.15 20.32 -24.91
N THR A 564 -4.23 19.92 -23.64
CA THR A 564 -3.12 19.98 -22.69
C THR A 564 -2.34 18.67 -22.71
N THR A 565 -1.04 18.75 -22.92
CA THR A 565 -0.13 17.60 -22.88
C THR A 565 0.94 17.84 -21.82
N ILE A 566 0.92 17.03 -20.77
CA ILE A 566 1.92 17.08 -19.70
C ILE A 566 3.08 16.15 -20.07
N PHE A 567 4.31 16.63 -20.01
CA PHE A 567 5.51 15.83 -20.26
C PHE A 567 6.69 16.38 -19.44
N GLY A 568 7.68 15.52 -19.16
CA GLY A 568 8.88 15.91 -18.42
C GLY A 568 8.60 16.32 -16.98
N LYS A 569 7.47 15.87 -16.41
CA LYS A 569 7.03 16.17 -15.05
C LYS A 569 6.93 14.92 -14.20
N PHE A 570 7.13 15.08 -12.90
CA PHE A 570 6.74 14.11 -11.89
C PHE A 570 5.38 14.51 -11.30
N LEU A 571 4.39 13.64 -11.42
CA LEU A 571 3.03 13.91 -10.97
C LEU A 571 2.75 13.17 -9.67
N LYS A 572 2.14 13.87 -8.72
CA LYS A 572 1.63 13.32 -7.47
C LYS A 572 0.28 13.94 -7.18
N ASP A 573 -0.70 13.11 -6.81
CA ASP A 573 -2.05 13.57 -6.50
C ASP A 573 -2.69 14.38 -7.65
N PHE A 574 -2.47 13.98 -8.91
CA PHE A 574 -2.91 14.66 -10.14
C PHE A 574 -2.27 16.03 -10.42
N HIS A 575 -1.20 16.40 -9.70
CA HIS A 575 -0.50 17.68 -9.87
C HIS A 575 1.00 17.48 -10.03
N GLU A 576 1.69 18.44 -10.65
CA GLU A 576 3.16 18.47 -10.67
C GLU A 576 3.72 18.55 -9.24
N THR A 577 4.72 17.72 -8.96
CA THR A 577 5.55 17.78 -7.75
C THR A 577 7.01 17.98 -8.14
N GLU A 578 7.80 18.49 -7.20
CA GLU A 578 9.26 18.48 -7.32
C GLU A 578 9.82 17.05 -7.43
N TRP A 579 10.98 16.96 -8.08
CA TRP A 579 11.70 15.73 -8.42
C TRP A 579 12.30 14.97 -7.26
#